data_AF-D6TE92-F1
#
_entry.id   AF-D6TE92-F1
#
_cell.length_a   1.000
_cell.length_b   1.000
_cell.length_c   1.000
_cell.angle_alpha   90.00
_cell.angle_beta   90.00
_cell.angle_gamma   90.00
#
_symmetry.space_group_name_H-M   'P 1'
#
loop_
_entity.id
_entity.type
_entity.pdbx_description
1 polymer ?
#
loop_
_entity_poly.entity_id
_entity_poly.type
_entity_poly.pdbx_seq_one_letter_code
_entity_poly.pdbx_strand_id
1 'polypeptide(L)'
;MLLQVLETIPRELVIAHHQIVLEDWPGTVEYCETVCRRLGVPLYCTQATYSGYECLECHHRYLISCATLSIPWCRACGSRQAKYLRQVESVLDLVEWRQAWPSLSVRFCTSYFKRDNFNSWARAHAQLLGDHPVICLGERALESRGRAKLPVWRERSGLKQGWMHEWRPVLCWRRIEVFQKMRAYRVEPHYCYELQGMTQKDMYETDVEGDSRMSCVMCFLKSPEQLRTGYYTQEGRAVMERASAIEAETGHTIQHGHALADMLA
;
A
#
# COMPACT_ATOMS: atom_id res chain seq x y z
N MET A 1 -7.51 -9.70 9.66
CA MET A 1 -6.65 -9.16 10.74
C MET A 1 -7.43 -8.30 11.71
N LEU A 2 -8.00 -7.15 11.33
CA LEU A 2 -8.74 -6.27 12.27
C LEU A 2 -9.81 -7.03 13.08
N LEU A 3 -10.61 -7.87 12.41
CA LEU A 3 -11.63 -8.70 13.06
C LEU A 3 -11.03 -9.61 14.15
N GLN A 4 -9.85 -10.19 13.90
CA GLN A 4 -9.16 -11.04 14.86
C GLN A 4 -8.58 -10.23 16.03
N VAL A 5 -8.06 -9.04 15.75
CA VAL A 5 -7.56 -8.13 16.81
C VAL A 5 -8.68 -7.79 17.78
N LEU A 6 -9.88 -7.46 17.28
CA LEU A 6 -11.03 -7.09 18.09
C LEU A 6 -11.61 -8.21 18.97
N GLU A 7 -11.25 -9.47 18.74
CA GLU A 7 -11.59 -10.56 19.66
C GLU A 7 -10.66 -10.66 20.86
N THR A 8 -9.47 -10.08 20.73
CA THR A 8 -8.37 -10.23 21.71
C THR A 8 -8.04 -8.92 22.42
N ILE A 9 -8.28 -7.79 21.76
CA ILE A 9 -7.93 -6.45 22.24
C ILE A 9 -9.22 -5.63 22.36
N PRO A 10 -9.43 -4.95 23.51
CA PRO A 10 -10.54 -4.02 23.66
C PRO A 10 -10.54 -2.95 22.56
N ARG A 11 -11.72 -2.69 21.99
CA ARG A 11 -11.88 -1.81 20.81
C ARG A 11 -11.37 -0.39 21.03
N GLU A 12 -11.44 0.11 22.25
CA GLU A 12 -11.00 1.43 22.68
C GLU A 12 -9.47 1.61 22.57
N LEU A 13 -8.72 0.50 22.48
CA LEU A 13 -7.28 0.49 22.26
C LEU A 13 -6.91 0.29 20.77
N VAL A 14 -7.91 0.12 19.90
CA VAL A 14 -7.69 -0.20 18.49
C VAL A 14 -8.03 1.00 17.63
N ILE A 15 -7.10 1.38 16.77
CA ILE A 15 -7.33 2.32 15.68
C ILE A 15 -7.02 1.64 14.34
N ALA A 16 -7.78 1.98 13.32
CA ALA A 16 -7.48 1.63 11.95
C ALA A 16 -6.71 2.79 11.29
N HIS A 17 -5.75 2.45 10.44
CA HIS A 17 -5.05 3.44 9.63
C HIS A 17 -4.95 2.96 8.19
N HIS A 18 -5.40 3.79 7.25
CA HIS A 18 -5.31 3.55 5.81
C HIS A 18 -4.35 4.56 5.15
N GLN A 19 -3.40 4.08 4.35
CA GLN A 19 -2.57 4.95 3.52
C GLN A 19 -3.19 5.04 2.13
N ILE A 20 -3.70 6.23 1.79
CA ILE A 20 -4.35 6.48 0.51
C ILE A 20 -3.28 6.48 -0.58
N VAL A 21 -3.50 5.65 -1.60
CA VAL A 21 -2.74 5.66 -2.85
C VAL A 21 -3.71 5.99 -3.98
N LEU A 22 -3.37 6.96 -4.83
CA LEU A 22 -4.29 7.43 -5.89
C LEU A 22 -4.63 6.34 -6.91
N GLU A 23 -3.78 5.32 -7.04
CA GLU A 23 -4.03 4.13 -7.86
C GLU A 23 -4.75 3.00 -7.11
N ASP A 24 -5.25 3.20 -5.88
CA ASP A 24 -6.11 2.21 -5.23
C ASP A 24 -7.42 2.00 -6.00
N TRP A 25 -8.14 0.91 -5.69
CA TRP A 25 -9.44 0.67 -6.32
C TRP A 25 -10.42 1.77 -5.91
N PRO A 26 -11.27 2.26 -6.83
CA PRO A 26 -12.35 3.21 -6.50
C PRO A 26 -13.19 2.69 -5.34
N GLY A 27 -13.58 3.55 -4.40
CA GLY A 27 -14.37 3.12 -3.25
C GLY A 27 -13.56 2.49 -2.09
N THR A 28 -12.23 2.38 -2.20
CA THR A 28 -11.42 1.73 -1.14
C THR A 28 -11.48 2.49 0.19
N VAL A 29 -11.48 3.83 0.15
CA VAL A 29 -11.54 4.66 1.36
C VAL A 29 -12.92 4.52 2.01
N GLU A 30 -13.97 4.62 1.21
CA GLU A 30 -15.37 4.49 1.60
C GLU A 30 -15.67 3.10 2.18
N TYR A 31 -15.08 2.06 1.58
CA TYR A 31 -15.12 0.70 2.11
C TYR A 31 -14.44 0.63 3.49
N CYS A 32 -13.23 1.17 3.63
CA CYS A 32 -12.52 1.20 4.92
C CYS A 32 -13.34 1.93 5.98
N GLU A 33 -13.91 3.09 5.65
CA GLU A 33 -14.77 3.88 6.53
C GLU A 33 -16.00 3.09 6.95
N THR A 34 -16.66 2.40 6.01
CA THR A 34 -17.84 1.59 6.27
C THR A 34 -17.55 0.44 7.22
N VAL A 35 -16.46 -0.29 6.99
CA VAL A 35 -16.02 -1.37 7.87
C VAL A 35 -15.67 -0.84 9.27
N CYS A 36 -14.88 0.23 9.35
CA CYS A 36 -14.44 0.79 10.64
C CYS A 36 -15.62 1.34 11.45
N ARG A 37 -16.54 2.07 10.80
CA ARG A 37 -17.77 2.58 11.41
C ARG A 37 -18.63 1.44 11.97
N ARG A 38 -18.84 0.38 11.19
CA ARG A 38 -19.60 -0.81 11.62
C ARG A 38 -18.95 -1.47 12.85
N LEU A 39 -17.63 -1.55 12.87
CA LEU A 39 -16.88 -2.18 13.96
C LEU A 39 -16.68 -1.25 15.16
N GLY A 40 -17.05 0.02 15.07
CA GLY A 40 -16.81 1.01 16.13
C GLY A 40 -15.33 1.30 16.36
N VAL A 41 -14.53 1.26 15.29
CA VAL A 41 -13.08 1.52 15.32
C VAL A 41 -12.79 2.86 14.65
N PRO A 42 -12.06 3.79 15.28
CA PRO A 42 -11.62 5.02 14.63
C PRO A 42 -10.74 4.73 13.42
N LEU A 43 -10.98 5.42 12.30
CA LEU A 43 -10.16 5.33 11.08
C LEU A 43 -9.40 6.63 10.87
N TYR A 44 -8.08 6.51 10.72
CA TYR A 44 -7.21 7.59 10.25
C TYR A 44 -6.76 7.29 8.82
N CYS A 45 -6.82 8.30 7.96
CA CYS A 45 -6.34 8.21 6.59
C CYS A 45 -5.21 9.21 6.36
N THR A 46 -4.15 8.79 5.69
CA THR A 46 -3.08 9.69 5.24
C THR A 46 -2.69 9.43 3.80
N GLN A 47 -2.48 10.51 3.04
CA GLN A 47 -1.93 10.45 1.70
C GLN A 47 -0.51 11.01 1.72
N ALA A 48 0.41 10.30 1.09
CA ALA A 48 1.78 10.79 0.97
C ALA A 48 1.86 11.80 -0.19
N THR A 49 2.44 12.97 0.09
CA THR A 49 2.76 13.97 -0.91
C THR A 49 4.20 14.41 -0.74
N TYR A 50 4.91 14.53 -1.86
CA TYR A 50 6.31 14.92 -1.89
C TYR A 50 6.55 16.07 -2.86
N SER A 51 7.45 16.96 -2.49
CA SER A 51 8.03 17.96 -3.39
C SER A 51 9.36 17.45 -3.91
N GLY A 52 9.49 17.41 -5.24
CA GLY A 52 10.70 17.01 -5.93
C GLY A 52 11.59 18.20 -6.27
N TYR A 53 12.88 18.05 -5.98
CA TYR A 53 13.89 19.07 -6.16
C TYR A 53 15.11 18.54 -6.90
N GLU A 54 15.80 19.45 -7.57
CA GLU A 54 17.18 19.28 -8.04
C GLU A 54 18.10 20.22 -7.27
N CYS A 55 19.17 19.70 -6.68
CA CYS A 55 20.18 20.53 -6.03
C CYS A 55 20.91 21.40 -7.06
N LEU A 56 21.02 22.70 -6.82
CA LEU A 56 21.69 23.62 -7.75
C LEU A 56 23.22 23.48 -7.74
N GLU A 57 23.80 22.84 -6.72
CA GLU A 57 25.26 22.66 -6.62
C GLU A 57 25.76 21.35 -7.23
N CYS A 58 25.05 20.24 -7.00
CA CYS A 58 25.49 18.90 -7.42
C CYS A 58 24.51 18.17 -8.35
N HIS A 59 23.42 18.83 -8.76
CA HIS A 59 22.37 18.27 -9.61
C HIS A 59 21.69 17.00 -9.09
N HIS A 60 21.92 16.63 -7.82
CA HIS A 60 21.27 15.49 -7.21
C HIS A 60 19.76 15.75 -7.08
N ARG A 61 18.95 14.83 -7.59
CA ARG A 61 17.49 14.88 -7.51
C ARG A 61 16.99 14.15 -6.27
N TYR A 62 16.16 14.79 -5.46
CA TYR A 62 15.62 14.23 -4.23
C TYR A 62 14.18 14.66 -3.96
N LEU A 63 13.48 13.85 -3.16
CA LEU A 63 12.12 14.09 -2.73
C LEU A 63 12.10 14.49 -1.25
N ILE A 64 11.24 15.44 -0.92
CA ILE A 64 10.98 15.89 0.45
C ILE A 64 9.50 15.70 0.75
N SER A 65 9.18 15.08 1.88
CA SER A 65 7.80 14.92 2.32
C SER A 65 7.17 16.29 2.62
N CYS A 66 6.00 16.57 2.05
CA CYS A 66 5.28 17.82 2.31
C CYS A 66 4.85 17.93 3.78
N ALA A 67 4.65 16.79 4.45
CA ALA A 67 4.28 16.74 5.87
C ALA A 67 5.36 17.30 6.83
N THR A 68 6.62 17.46 6.39
CA THR A 68 7.72 17.89 7.28
C THR A 68 8.06 19.38 7.22
N LEU A 69 7.32 20.20 6.45
CA LEU A 69 7.57 21.65 6.23
C LEU A 69 9.05 22.01 6.02
N SER A 70 9.83 21.05 5.52
CA SER A 70 11.28 21.12 5.57
C SER A 70 11.81 21.90 4.37
N ILE A 71 12.63 22.91 4.66
CA ILE A 71 13.41 23.65 3.67
C ILE A 71 14.23 22.65 2.84
N PRO A 72 14.36 22.83 1.51
CA PRO A 72 15.21 21.98 0.69
C PRO A 72 16.60 21.80 1.28
N TRP A 73 17.01 20.55 1.47
CA TRP A 73 18.34 20.20 1.93
C TRP A 73 18.84 18.95 1.19
N CYS A 74 19.88 19.12 0.39
CA CYS A 74 20.49 18.06 -0.38
C CYS A 74 21.38 17.19 0.52
N ARG A 75 21.04 15.91 0.69
CA ARG A 75 21.84 14.99 1.51
C ARG A 75 23.19 14.63 0.90
N ALA A 76 23.37 14.85 -0.41
CA ALA A 76 24.59 14.50 -1.11
C ALA A 76 25.73 15.50 -0.86
N CYS A 77 25.43 16.81 -0.88
CA CYS A 77 26.44 17.87 -0.70
C CYS A 77 26.15 18.82 0.49
N GLY A 78 24.99 18.72 1.14
CA GLY A 78 24.60 19.58 2.25
C GLY A 78 24.01 20.94 1.85
N SER A 79 23.91 21.23 0.54
CA SER A 79 23.33 22.48 0.04
C SER A 79 21.86 22.65 0.40
N ARG A 80 21.44 23.90 0.59
CA ARG A 80 20.03 24.29 0.70
C ARG A 80 19.48 24.94 -0.58
N GLN A 81 20.32 25.12 -1.58
CA GLN A 81 19.94 25.70 -2.86
C GLN A 81 19.40 24.61 -3.78
N ALA A 82 18.14 24.74 -4.16
CA ALA A 82 17.48 23.74 -4.99
C ALA A 82 16.42 24.37 -5.90
N LYS A 83 16.28 23.80 -7.09
CA LYS A 83 15.21 24.10 -8.02
C LYS A 83 14.05 23.14 -7.77
N TYR A 84 12.86 23.68 -7.53
CA TYR A 84 11.64 22.88 -7.53
C TYR A 84 11.37 22.34 -8.93
N LEU A 85 11.05 21.05 -9.02
CA LEU A 85 10.78 20.38 -10.29
C LEU A 85 9.30 20.04 -10.44
N ARG A 86 8.75 19.25 -9.51
CA ARG A 86 7.34 18.83 -9.54
C ARG A 86 6.89 18.30 -8.19
N GLN A 87 5.58 18.18 -8.05
CA GLN A 87 4.95 17.45 -6.97
C GLN A 87 4.84 15.97 -7.35
N VAL A 88 4.91 15.09 -6.35
CA VAL A 88 4.77 13.65 -6.49
C VAL A 88 3.73 13.17 -5.49
N GLU A 89 2.55 12.80 -5.99
CA GLU A 89 1.38 12.44 -5.18
C GLU A 89 0.88 11.03 -5.45
N SER A 90 1.27 10.47 -6.59
CA SER A 90 0.84 9.17 -7.09
C SER A 90 2.02 8.23 -7.35
N VAL A 91 1.77 6.92 -7.41
CA VAL A 91 2.79 5.95 -7.80
C VAL A 91 3.31 6.27 -9.19
N LEU A 92 2.45 6.68 -10.11
CA LEU A 92 2.83 7.08 -11.46
C LEU A 92 3.73 8.32 -11.49
N ASP A 93 3.46 9.35 -10.66
CA ASP A 93 4.39 10.49 -10.54
C ASP A 93 5.77 10.04 -10.05
N LEU A 94 5.81 9.04 -9.16
CA LEU A 94 7.07 8.51 -8.64
C LEU A 94 7.81 7.67 -9.69
N VAL A 95 7.08 6.95 -10.55
CA VAL A 95 7.65 6.24 -11.70
C VAL A 95 8.27 7.25 -12.67
N GLU A 96 7.54 8.29 -13.05
CA GLU A 96 8.06 9.37 -13.89
C GLU A 96 9.25 10.08 -13.24
N TRP A 97 9.17 10.36 -11.94
CA TRP A 97 10.27 11.00 -11.21
C TRP A 97 11.54 10.15 -11.28
N ARG A 98 11.40 8.84 -11.06
CA ARG A 98 12.52 7.89 -10.99
C ARG A 98 12.96 7.36 -12.34
N GLN A 99 12.15 7.54 -13.39
CA GLN A 99 12.31 6.91 -14.70
C GLN A 99 12.48 5.39 -14.58
N ALA A 100 11.72 4.77 -13.67
CA ALA A 100 11.82 3.35 -13.38
C ALA A 100 10.54 2.81 -12.73
N TRP A 101 10.16 1.58 -13.09
CA TRP A 101 9.04 0.88 -12.49
C TRP A 101 9.44 0.13 -11.20
N PRO A 102 8.51 -0.04 -10.24
CA PRO A 102 8.77 -0.83 -9.05
C PRO A 102 8.94 -2.31 -9.40
N SER A 103 9.76 -3.02 -8.63
CA SER A 103 10.02 -4.44 -8.80
C SER A 103 9.96 -5.18 -7.47
N LEU A 104 10.06 -6.52 -7.49
CA LEU A 104 10.11 -7.32 -6.26
C LEU A 104 11.31 -6.96 -5.36
N SER A 105 12.44 -6.57 -5.96
CA SER A 105 13.66 -6.14 -5.27
C SER A 105 13.60 -4.67 -4.85
N VAL A 106 12.95 -3.81 -5.63
CA VAL A 106 12.87 -2.37 -5.38
C VAL A 106 11.41 -1.91 -5.37
N ARG A 107 10.77 -2.05 -4.19
CA ARG A 107 9.36 -1.67 -3.96
C ARG A 107 9.26 -0.24 -3.45
N PHE A 108 9.72 0.73 -4.25
CA PHE A 108 9.67 2.13 -3.84
C PHE A 108 8.23 2.60 -3.60
N CYS A 109 7.23 2.08 -4.33
CA CYS A 109 5.83 2.40 -4.11
C CYS A 109 5.36 2.03 -2.69
N THR A 110 5.82 0.90 -2.15
CA THR A 110 5.52 0.48 -0.77
C THR A 110 6.29 1.33 0.24
N SER A 111 7.53 1.68 -0.06
CA SER A 111 8.36 2.48 0.84
C SER A 111 7.78 3.87 1.02
N TYR A 112 7.59 4.61 -0.08
CA TYR A 112 7.13 6.00 -0.08
C TYR A 112 5.65 6.09 0.36
N PHE A 113 4.73 5.45 -0.37
CA PHE A 113 3.31 5.70 -0.17
C PHE A 113 2.68 4.93 0.99
N LYS A 114 3.35 3.91 1.53
CA LYS A 114 2.80 3.07 2.62
C LYS A 114 3.63 3.18 3.89
N ARG A 115 4.85 2.60 3.88
CA ARG A 115 5.68 2.45 5.09
C ARG A 115 6.11 3.80 5.67
N ASP A 116 6.70 4.65 4.84
CA ASP A 116 7.32 5.90 5.30
C ASP A 116 6.24 6.96 5.58
N ASN A 117 5.13 6.92 4.84
CA ASN A 117 3.91 7.67 5.12
C ASN A 117 3.34 7.34 6.52
N PHE A 118 3.09 6.06 6.80
CA PHE A 118 2.65 5.62 8.13
C PHE A 118 3.66 5.98 9.23
N ASN A 119 4.96 5.76 9.00
CA ASN A 119 5.99 6.07 10.00
C ASN A 119 6.04 7.57 10.34
N SER A 120 5.76 8.43 9.36
CA SER A 120 5.68 9.88 9.58
C SER A 120 4.44 10.25 10.38
N TRP A 121 3.28 9.69 10.01
CA TRP A 121 2.05 9.87 10.78
C TRP A 121 2.20 9.38 12.22
N ALA A 122 2.73 8.17 12.43
CA ALA A 122 2.91 7.60 13.76
C ALA A 122 3.79 8.48 14.66
N ARG A 123 4.90 9.02 14.14
CA ARG A 123 5.77 9.94 14.89
C ARG A 123 5.04 11.21 15.30
N ALA A 124 4.26 11.80 14.40
CA ALA A 124 3.47 13.00 14.68
C ALA A 124 2.35 12.75 15.70
N HIS A 125 1.91 11.50 15.84
CA HIS A 125 0.82 11.10 16.74
C HIS A 125 1.30 10.19 17.88
N ALA A 126 2.57 10.34 18.31
CA ALA A 126 3.13 9.47 19.35
C ALA A 126 2.34 9.53 20.67
N GLN A 127 1.80 10.69 21.04
CA GLN A 127 0.95 10.84 22.22
C GLN A 127 -0.36 10.04 22.13
N LEU A 128 -0.96 9.95 20.94
CA LEU A 128 -2.15 9.14 20.69
C LEU A 128 -1.84 7.64 20.78
N LEU A 129 -0.66 7.24 20.29
CA LEU A 129 -0.23 5.84 20.21
C LEU A 129 0.34 5.29 21.52
N GLY A 130 0.80 6.16 22.42
CA GLY A 130 1.41 5.79 23.69
C GLY A 130 2.87 5.33 23.58
N ASP A 131 3.36 4.74 24.68
CA ASP A 131 4.79 4.43 24.85
C ASP A 131 5.24 3.13 24.17
N HIS A 132 4.32 2.19 23.96
CA HIS A 132 4.61 0.89 23.34
C HIS A 132 3.55 0.45 22.32
N PRO A 133 3.25 1.25 21.28
CA PRO A 133 2.26 0.88 20.28
C PRO A 133 2.62 -0.40 19.52
N VAL A 134 1.58 -1.10 19.08
CA VAL A 134 1.68 -2.31 18.26
C VAL A 134 0.97 -2.07 16.93
N ILE A 135 1.70 -2.14 15.82
CA ILE A 135 1.08 -2.19 14.49
C ILE A 135 0.66 -3.62 14.17
N CYS A 136 -0.64 -3.81 13.98
CA CYS A 136 -1.19 -5.09 13.55
C CYS A 136 -1.14 -5.18 12.02
N LEU A 137 -0.59 -6.28 11.49
CA LEU A 137 -0.41 -6.51 10.06
C LEU A 137 -1.11 -7.80 9.61
N GLY A 138 -1.71 -7.76 8.42
CA GLY A 138 -2.54 -8.85 7.88
C GLY A 138 -1.82 -9.88 7.02
N GLU A 139 -0.50 -9.95 7.08
CA GLU A 139 0.30 -10.90 6.29
C GLU A 139 0.10 -12.33 6.80
N ARG A 140 -0.07 -13.28 5.87
CA ARG A 140 -0.19 -14.73 6.13
C ARG A 140 1.00 -15.47 5.53
N ALA A 141 1.45 -16.51 6.22
CA ALA A 141 2.59 -17.33 5.84
C ALA A 141 2.39 -18.00 4.47
N LEU A 142 1.16 -18.42 4.18
CA LEU A 142 0.79 -19.14 2.96
C LEU A 142 0.72 -18.26 1.70
N GLU A 143 0.75 -16.93 1.83
CA GLU A 143 0.67 -16.03 0.68
C GLU A 143 1.94 -16.01 -0.18
N SER A 144 3.11 -16.37 0.38
CA SER A 144 4.36 -16.51 -0.39
C SER A 144 5.48 -17.15 0.45
N ARG A 145 6.50 -17.69 -0.23
CA ARG A 145 7.73 -18.21 0.42
C ARG A 145 8.43 -17.18 1.32
N GLY A 146 8.36 -15.89 0.96
CA GLY A 146 8.92 -14.81 1.77
C GLY A 146 8.11 -14.58 3.06
N ARG A 147 6.77 -14.61 2.95
CA ARG A 147 5.88 -14.44 4.10
C ARG A 147 5.93 -15.63 5.06
N ALA A 148 6.20 -16.84 4.58
CA ALA A 148 6.41 -18.03 5.41
C ALA A 148 7.55 -17.88 6.43
N LYS A 149 8.50 -16.95 6.20
CA LYS A 149 9.62 -16.68 7.11
C LYS A 149 9.36 -15.52 8.07
N LEU A 150 8.21 -14.86 7.98
CA LEU A 150 7.90 -13.73 8.85
C LEU A 150 7.64 -14.23 10.29
N PRO A 151 8.13 -13.53 11.31
CA PRO A 151 7.75 -13.83 12.67
C PRO A 151 6.36 -13.27 12.98
N VAL A 152 5.63 -13.94 13.89
CA VAL A 152 4.35 -13.45 14.43
C VAL A 152 4.51 -12.11 15.12
N TRP A 153 5.63 -11.91 15.83
CA TRP A 153 5.97 -10.70 16.57
C TRP A 153 7.39 -10.26 16.24
N ARG A 154 7.61 -8.95 16.06
CA ARG A 154 8.96 -8.37 16.01
C ARG A 154 8.93 -6.89 16.36
N GLU A 155 10.09 -6.35 16.73
CA GLU A 155 10.27 -4.92 16.80
C GLU A 155 10.16 -4.28 15.41
N ARG A 156 9.55 -3.09 15.32
CA ARG A 156 9.41 -2.37 14.06
C ARG A 156 10.68 -1.61 13.72
N SER A 157 11.28 -1.95 12.59
CA SER A 157 12.39 -1.20 12.00
C SER A 157 11.95 0.17 11.46
N GLY A 158 12.85 1.15 11.49
CA GLY A 158 12.63 2.47 10.88
C GLY A 158 11.89 3.48 11.77
N LEU A 159 11.66 3.12 13.04
CA LEU A 159 11.21 4.00 14.11
C LEU A 159 12.20 3.93 15.28
N LYS A 160 11.96 4.72 16.35
CA LYS A 160 12.77 4.68 17.58
C LYS A 160 12.81 3.24 18.11
N GLN A 161 14.02 2.74 18.39
CA GLN A 161 14.22 1.41 18.94
C GLN A 161 13.42 1.23 20.25
N GLY A 162 12.73 0.09 20.38
CA GLY A 162 11.88 -0.30 21.50
C GLY A 162 10.51 0.38 21.54
N TRP A 163 10.23 1.35 20.66
CA TRP A 163 8.98 2.12 20.73
C TRP A 163 7.79 1.38 20.11
N MET A 164 7.93 0.79 18.92
CA MET A 164 6.81 0.15 18.22
C MET A 164 7.12 -1.30 17.85
N HIS A 165 6.13 -2.17 17.99
CA HIS A 165 6.20 -3.58 17.59
C HIS A 165 5.25 -3.90 16.45
N GLU A 166 5.55 -4.92 15.67
CA GLU A 166 4.67 -5.49 14.65
C GLU A 166 4.09 -6.82 15.13
N TRP A 167 2.78 -6.98 14.96
CA TRP A 167 2.08 -8.22 15.28
C TRP A 167 1.25 -8.72 14.09
N ARG A 168 1.35 -10.02 13.78
CA ARG A 168 0.64 -10.69 12.68
C ARG A 168 -0.34 -11.72 13.25
N PRO A 169 -1.54 -11.31 13.70
CA PRO A 169 -2.48 -12.20 14.39
C PRO A 169 -3.04 -13.32 13.51
N VAL A 170 -2.92 -13.20 12.19
CA VAL A 170 -3.47 -14.14 11.21
C VAL A 170 -2.36 -14.84 10.41
N LEU A 171 -1.11 -14.82 10.90
CA LEU A 171 0.02 -15.34 10.13
C LEU A 171 -0.16 -16.80 9.71
N CYS A 172 -0.72 -17.63 10.60
CA CYS A 172 -0.96 -19.05 10.34
C CYS A 172 -2.27 -19.34 9.60
N TRP A 173 -3.09 -18.32 9.30
CA TRP A 173 -4.40 -18.54 8.69
C TRP A 173 -4.29 -18.89 7.21
N ARG A 174 -5.21 -19.75 6.78
CA ARG A 174 -5.54 -20.03 5.40
C ARG A 174 -6.41 -18.91 4.83
N ARG A 175 -6.42 -18.79 3.50
CA ARG A 175 -7.22 -17.77 2.79
C ARG A 175 -8.70 -17.90 3.12
N ILE A 176 -9.23 -19.13 3.10
CA ILE A 176 -10.64 -19.42 3.38
C ILE A 176 -11.05 -18.96 4.79
N GLU A 177 -10.18 -19.10 5.79
CA GLU A 177 -10.44 -18.70 7.17
C GLU A 177 -10.61 -17.18 7.29
N VAL A 178 -9.90 -16.40 6.48
CA VAL A 178 -10.06 -14.94 6.42
C VAL A 178 -11.46 -14.58 5.94
N PHE A 179 -11.90 -15.14 4.83
CA PHE A 179 -13.23 -14.86 4.27
C PHE A 179 -14.33 -15.37 5.18
N GLN A 180 -14.23 -16.58 5.73
CA GLN A 180 -15.20 -17.10 6.70
C GLN A 180 -15.31 -16.20 7.94
N LYS A 181 -14.19 -15.64 8.43
CA LYS A 181 -14.21 -14.64 9.50
C LYS A 181 -14.97 -13.37 9.09
N MET A 182 -14.74 -12.87 7.87
CA MET A 182 -15.47 -11.71 7.34
C MET A 182 -16.98 -11.98 7.29
N ARG A 183 -17.39 -13.15 6.79
CA ARG A 183 -18.80 -13.59 6.77
C ARG A 183 -19.40 -13.67 8.17
N ALA A 184 -18.68 -14.24 9.13
CA ALA A 184 -19.13 -14.32 10.52
C ALA A 184 -19.37 -12.94 11.15
N TYR A 185 -18.56 -11.95 10.79
CA TYR A 185 -18.72 -10.54 11.20
C TYR A 185 -19.70 -9.76 10.32
N ARG A 186 -20.29 -10.39 9.30
CA ARG A 186 -21.13 -9.76 8.28
C ARG A 186 -20.44 -8.54 7.66
N VAL A 187 -19.16 -8.70 7.38
CA VAL A 187 -18.34 -7.76 6.63
C VAL A 187 -18.17 -8.35 5.24
N GLU A 188 -18.71 -7.68 4.23
CA GLU A 188 -18.53 -8.10 2.85
C GLU A 188 -17.08 -7.85 2.40
N PRO A 189 -16.48 -8.74 1.60
CA PRO A 189 -15.23 -8.48 0.91
C PRO A 189 -15.34 -7.26 -0.02
N HIS A 190 -14.20 -6.61 -0.25
CA HIS A 190 -14.14 -5.54 -1.24
C HIS A 190 -14.53 -6.07 -2.62
N TYR A 191 -15.35 -5.33 -3.38
CA TYR A 191 -15.91 -5.76 -4.66
C TYR A 191 -14.84 -6.17 -5.70
N CYS A 192 -13.62 -5.65 -5.56
CA CYS A 192 -12.51 -5.99 -6.46
C CYS A 192 -12.17 -7.48 -6.49
N TYR A 193 -12.52 -8.27 -5.46
CA TYR A 193 -12.30 -9.72 -5.49
C TYR A 193 -13.20 -10.38 -6.54
N GLU A 194 -14.50 -10.05 -6.54
CA GLU A 194 -15.45 -10.59 -7.51
C GLU A 194 -15.16 -10.11 -8.93
N LEU A 195 -14.82 -8.82 -9.09
CA LEU A 195 -14.43 -8.30 -10.42
C LEU A 195 -13.22 -9.03 -10.99
N GLN A 196 -12.26 -9.42 -10.16
CA GLN A 196 -11.07 -10.16 -10.59
C GLN A 196 -11.33 -11.67 -10.77
N GLY A 197 -12.60 -12.11 -10.68
CA GLY A 197 -13.03 -13.47 -11.03
C GLY A 197 -13.26 -14.40 -9.85
N MET A 198 -13.00 -13.95 -8.61
CA MET A 198 -13.19 -14.80 -7.43
C MET A 198 -14.68 -14.96 -7.11
N THR A 199 -15.17 -16.19 -7.10
CA THR A 199 -16.58 -16.47 -6.78
C THR A 199 -16.82 -16.58 -5.27
N GLN A 200 -18.10 -16.55 -4.86
CA GLN A 200 -18.50 -16.84 -3.49
C GLN A 200 -18.01 -18.22 -3.02
N LYS A 201 -17.99 -19.22 -3.90
CA LYS A 201 -17.42 -20.54 -3.59
C LYS A 201 -15.92 -20.43 -3.32
N ASP A 202 -15.19 -19.69 -4.15
CA ASP A 202 -13.74 -19.51 -4.00
C ASP A 202 -13.34 -18.78 -2.71
N MET A 203 -14.17 -17.84 -2.28
CA MET A 203 -13.96 -17.10 -1.03
C MET A 203 -14.26 -17.96 0.19
N TYR A 204 -15.40 -18.67 0.21
CA TYR A 204 -15.96 -19.16 1.47
C TYR A 204 -15.97 -20.68 1.63
N GLU A 205 -15.77 -21.43 0.54
CA GLU A 205 -15.95 -22.88 0.50
C GLU A 205 -14.70 -23.62 -0.01
N THR A 206 -13.89 -22.97 -0.86
CA THR A 206 -12.69 -23.56 -1.45
C THR A 206 -11.42 -23.16 -0.67
N ASP A 207 -10.71 -24.15 -0.13
CA ASP A 207 -9.42 -23.93 0.56
C ASP A 207 -8.24 -23.99 -0.42
N VAL A 208 -8.12 -22.94 -1.24
CA VAL A 208 -7.02 -22.75 -2.19
C VAL A 208 -6.34 -21.41 -1.90
N GLU A 209 -5.02 -21.38 -1.95
CA GLU A 209 -4.22 -20.16 -1.80
C GLU A 209 -3.98 -19.48 -3.16
N GLY A 210 -3.68 -18.18 -3.15
CA GLY A 210 -3.42 -17.39 -4.37
C GLY A 210 -4.66 -16.64 -4.89
N ASP A 211 -4.70 -16.39 -6.21
CA ASP A 211 -5.80 -15.70 -6.94
C ASP A 211 -5.87 -14.16 -6.72
N SER A 212 -7.08 -13.61 -6.73
CA SER A 212 -7.41 -12.19 -6.68
C SER A 212 -6.84 -11.51 -5.45
N ARG A 213 -6.28 -10.33 -5.67
CA ARG A 213 -5.64 -9.53 -4.63
C ARG A 213 -6.22 -8.12 -4.60
N MET A 214 -6.48 -7.62 -3.41
CA MET A 214 -6.82 -6.22 -3.19
C MET A 214 -5.52 -5.42 -3.01
N SER A 215 -5.09 -4.80 -4.10
CA SER A 215 -3.96 -3.85 -4.21
C SER A 215 -4.30 -2.83 -5.29
N CYS A 216 -3.45 -1.81 -5.51
CA CYS A 216 -3.66 -0.81 -6.57
C CYS A 216 -4.12 -1.41 -7.91
N VAL A 217 -5.00 -0.71 -8.63
CA VAL A 217 -5.61 -1.17 -9.88
C VAL A 217 -4.55 -1.62 -10.90
N MET A 218 -3.42 -0.93 -10.93
CA MET A 218 -2.27 -1.17 -11.80
C MET A 218 -1.06 -1.83 -11.11
N CYS A 219 -1.27 -2.61 -10.05
CA CYS A 219 -0.13 -3.20 -9.34
C CYS A 219 0.69 -4.14 -10.25
N PHE A 220 2.00 -3.92 -10.36
CA PHE A 220 2.95 -4.73 -11.14
C PHE A 220 3.02 -6.22 -10.75
N LEU A 221 2.38 -6.62 -9.64
CA LEU A 221 2.31 -8.01 -9.18
C LEU A 221 1.03 -8.73 -9.63
N LYS A 222 0.15 -8.05 -10.37
CA LYS A 222 -1.08 -8.65 -10.90
C LYS A 222 -0.80 -9.45 -12.16
N SER A 223 -1.60 -10.50 -12.38
CA SER A 223 -1.61 -11.19 -13.67
C SER A 223 -2.17 -10.27 -14.79
N PRO A 224 -1.90 -10.56 -16.07
CA PRO A 224 -2.51 -9.84 -17.18
C PRO A 224 -4.04 -9.79 -17.09
N GLU A 225 -4.68 -10.88 -16.68
CA GLU A 225 -6.13 -10.94 -16.46
C GLU A 225 -6.61 -9.96 -15.38
N GLN A 226 -5.92 -9.90 -14.24
CA GLN A 226 -6.24 -8.95 -13.16
C GLN A 226 -6.00 -7.49 -13.55
N LEU A 227 -5.01 -7.23 -14.42
CA LEU A 227 -4.77 -5.91 -15.00
C LEU A 227 -5.89 -5.54 -15.98
N ARG A 228 -6.32 -6.46 -16.85
CA ARG A 228 -7.47 -6.28 -17.75
C ARG A 228 -8.75 -5.96 -16.99
N THR A 229 -9.06 -6.71 -15.93
CA THR A 229 -10.19 -6.37 -15.05
C THR A 229 -10.10 -4.94 -14.53
N GLY A 230 -8.92 -4.55 -14.03
CA GLY A 230 -8.69 -3.19 -13.55
C GLY A 230 -8.87 -2.14 -14.66
N TYR A 231 -8.41 -2.42 -15.88
CA TYR A 231 -8.54 -1.54 -17.03
C TYR A 231 -9.99 -1.26 -17.45
N TYR A 232 -10.89 -2.22 -17.27
CA TYR A 232 -12.30 -2.05 -17.64
C TYR A 232 -13.14 -1.31 -16.59
N THR A 233 -12.58 -0.93 -15.43
CA THR A 233 -13.21 0.07 -14.57
C THR A 233 -12.91 1.48 -15.10
N GLN A 234 -13.82 2.43 -14.91
CA GLN A 234 -13.68 3.78 -15.47
C GLN A 234 -12.39 4.47 -14.96
N GLU A 235 -12.15 4.39 -13.66
CA GLU A 235 -10.99 5.01 -13.02
C GLU A 235 -9.70 4.22 -13.30
N GLY A 236 -9.80 2.88 -13.38
CA GLY A 236 -8.65 2.04 -13.69
C GLY A 236 -8.16 2.21 -15.11
N ARG A 237 -9.05 2.47 -16.07
CA ARG A 237 -8.71 2.83 -17.46
C ARG A 237 -7.75 4.01 -17.52
N ALA A 238 -8.11 5.13 -16.90
CA ALA A 238 -7.30 6.35 -16.92
C ALA A 238 -5.90 6.13 -16.31
N VAL A 239 -5.83 5.37 -15.22
CA VAL A 239 -4.57 5.00 -14.57
C VAL A 239 -3.68 4.18 -15.50
N MET A 240 -4.24 3.18 -16.18
CA MET A 240 -3.51 2.28 -17.09
C MET A 240 -3.12 2.94 -18.42
N GLU A 241 -3.94 3.87 -18.93
CA GLU A 241 -3.60 4.65 -20.12
C GLU A 241 -2.41 5.58 -19.83
N ARG A 242 -2.42 6.26 -18.67
CA ARG A 242 -1.27 7.04 -18.21
C ARG A 242 -0.03 6.14 -18.00
N ALA A 243 -0.21 4.96 -17.43
CA ALA A 243 0.88 4.00 -17.26
C ALA A 243 1.48 3.58 -18.60
N SER A 244 0.66 3.31 -19.62
CA SER A 244 1.11 2.94 -20.97
C SER A 244 1.85 4.09 -21.65
N ALA A 245 1.41 5.34 -21.45
CA ALA A 245 2.13 6.51 -21.94
C ALA A 245 3.53 6.63 -21.30
N ILE A 246 3.63 6.40 -19.99
CA ILE A 246 4.92 6.40 -19.28
C ILE A 246 5.84 5.28 -19.80
N GLU A 247 5.33 4.08 -20.09
CA GLU A 247 6.14 3.03 -20.70
C GLU A 247 6.69 3.46 -22.08
N ALA A 248 5.84 4.07 -22.91
CA ALA A 248 6.23 4.56 -24.24
C ALA A 248 7.28 5.67 -24.18
N GLU A 249 7.18 6.59 -23.21
CA GLU A 249 8.13 7.68 -23.02
C GLU A 249 9.47 7.22 -22.44
N THR A 250 9.44 6.30 -21.46
CA THR A 250 10.65 5.87 -20.74
C THR A 250 11.36 4.67 -21.37
N GLY A 251 10.68 3.91 -22.21
CA GLY A 251 11.16 2.62 -22.74
C GLY A 251 11.25 1.52 -21.68
N HIS A 252 10.73 1.75 -20.47
CA HIS A 252 10.71 0.77 -19.38
C HIS A 252 9.30 0.23 -19.18
N THR A 253 9.20 -1.06 -18.91
CA THR A 253 7.92 -1.75 -18.71
C THR A 253 7.58 -1.97 -17.23
N ILE A 254 6.29 -1.92 -16.90
CA ILE A 254 5.71 -2.12 -15.56
C ILE A 254 6.03 -3.50 -15.02
N GLN A 255 6.00 -4.51 -15.90
CA GLN A 255 6.50 -5.85 -15.66
C GLN A 255 7.69 -6.08 -16.59
N HIS A 256 8.82 -6.48 -16.02
CA HIS A 256 10.07 -6.58 -16.77
C HIS A 256 9.92 -7.43 -18.03
N GLY A 257 10.10 -6.81 -19.20
CA GLY A 257 9.99 -7.47 -20.50
C GLY A 257 8.57 -7.66 -21.05
N HIS A 258 7.54 -7.16 -20.36
CA HIS A 258 6.14 -7.27 -20.78
C HIS A 258 5.48 -5.90 -20.82
N ALA A 259 5.16 -5.40 -22.01
CA ALA A 259 4.48 -4.11 -22.16
C ALA A 259 3.06 -4.20 -21.61
N LEU A 260 2.60 -3.13 -20.98
CA LEU A 260 1.25 -3.04 -20.43
C LEU A 260 0.20 -3.17 -21.54
N ALA A 261 0.44 -2.56 -22.71
CA ALA A 261 -0.45 -2.68 -23.85
C ALA A 261 -0.70 -4.15 -24.27
N ASP A 262 0.34 -4.98 -24.26
CA ASP A 262 0.22 -6.41 -24.60
C ASP A 262 -0.54 -7.20 -23.54
N MET A 263 -0.38 -6.83 -22.26
CA MET A 263 -1.11 -7.46 -21.15
C MET A 263 -2.59 -7.07 -21.12
N LEU A 264 -2.94 -5.90 -21.69
CA LEU A 264 -4.29 -5.36 -21.74
C LEU A 264 -5.09 -5.77 -22.99
N ALA A 265 -4.41 -6.25 -24.03
CA ALA A 265 -5.03 -6.83 -25.22
C ALA A 265 -5.79 -8.14 -24.91
#